data_AF-A0A2V8FH35-F1
#
_entry.id   AF-A0A2V8FH35-F1
#
_cell.length_a   1.000
_cell.length_b   1.000
_cell.length_c   1.000
_cell.angle_alpha   90.00
_cell.angle_beta   90.00
_cell.angle_gamma   90.00
#
_symmetry.space_group_name_H-M   'P 1'
#
loop_
_entity.id
_entity.type
_entity.pdbx_description
1 polymer ?
#
loop_
_entity_poly.entity_id
_entity_poly.type
_entity_poly.pdbx_seq_one_letter_code
_entity_poly.pdbx_strand_id
1 'polypeptide(L)'
;RQTAHLLSLTGAYDAAVFDWYVQRGMSSADVLARGLPDSARAMQAFIRYLMRPESCADVVPAWNVLVARARPDQQLAIDYVNFMSEQCRRNDAAARGWAQYLGSAANGYQQSDWVVNGDFESDASPLVFDWRIRGLNRDVEAALDDGLARTGSRSLRIRFAGRKNVDYSATGQTAYLPPGAYRFEAFVRTRAITTSEGIRFRIFDPDAPRRLDVLTDQVGGTSGWTRIEAMVRVPHETALVRINVVRLPAHVADDDIAGDISGTAWIDSVSLSSIE
;
A
#
# COMPACT_ATOMS: atom_id res chain seq x y z
N ARG A 1 18.20 -35.52 5.84
CA ARG A 1 17.06 -36.33 6.31
C ARG A 1 16.77 -36.10 7.81
N GLN A 2 17.74 -36.23 8.73
CA GLN A 2 17.53 -35.95 10.16
C GLN A 2 17.14 -34.49 10.47
N THR A 3 17.79 -33.49 9.85
CA THR A 3 17.45 -32.07 10.05
C THR A 3 16.04 -31.72 9.57
N ALA A 4 15.64 -32.18 8.39
CA ALA A 4 14.29 -31.98 7.86
C ALA A 4 13.21 -32.60 8.77
N HIS A 5 13.48 -33.77 9.38
CA HIS A 5 12.56 -34.38 10.34
C HIS A 5 12.44 -33.56 11.63
N LEU A 6 13.55 -33.05 12.18
CA LEU A 6 13.52 -32.18 13.37
C LEU A 6 12.71 -30.89 13.13
N LEU A 7 12.94 -30.23 11.99
CA LEU A 7 12.17 -29.06 11.56
C LEU A 7 10.68 -29.36 11.35
N SER A 8 10.29 -30.61 11.09
CA SER A 8 8.87 -30.96 10.96
C SER A 8 8.17 -31.07 12.32
N LEU A 9 8.91 -31.36 13.39
CA LEU A 9 8.36 -31.67 14.72
C LEU A 9 8.33 -30.48 15.69
N THR A 10 9.32 -29.58 15.62
CA THR A 10 9.42 -28.46 16.57
C THR A 10 10.18 -27.27 15.95
N GLY A 11 9.83 -26.06 16.38
CA GLY A 11 10.55 -24.83 16.04
C GLY A 11 11.79 -24.56 16.91
N ALA A 12 11.98 -25.33 17.99
CA ALA A 12 13.05 -25.08 18.98
C ALA A 12 14.47 -25.15 18.39
N TYR A 13 14.65 -25.85 17.27
CA TYR A 13 15.95 -26.03 16.63
C TYR A 13 16.08 -25.28 15.30
N ASP A 14 15.09 -24.48 14.91
CA ASP A 14 15.06 -23.79 13.61
C ASP A 14 16.33 -22.96 13.39
N ALA A 15 16.65 -22.06 14.32
CA ALA A 15 17.82 -21.19 14.22
C ALA A 15 19.13 -21.99 14.06
N ALA A 16 19.35 -23.00 14.90
CA ALA A 16 20.57 -23.82 14.86
C ALA A 16 20.70 -24.60 13.55
N VAL A 17 19.59 -25.12 13.01
CA VAL A 17 19.58 -25.84 11.73
C VAL A 17 19.79 -24.88 10.56
N PHE A 18 19.20 -23.68 10.60
CA PHE A 18 19.38 -22.66 9.57
C PHE A 18 20.81 -22.10 9.55
N ASP A 19 21.38 -21.81 10.73
CA ASP A 19 22.78 -21.40 10.86
C ASP A 19 23.72 -22.48 10.30
N TRP A 20 23.43 -23.75 10.53
CA TRP A 20 24.20 -24.86 9.96
C TRP A 20 24.15 -24.89 8.43
N TYR A 21 23.00 -24.58 7.81
CA TYR A 21 22.89 -24.48 6.35
C TYR A 21 23.74 -23.33 5.80
N VAL A 22 23.65 -22.15 6.43
CA VAL A 22 24.41 -20.96 6.06
C VAL A 22 25.91 -21.18 6.22
N GLN A 23 26.36 -21.78 7.32
CA GLN A 23 27.78 -22.11 7.57
C GLN A 23 28.36 -23.07 6.51
N ARG A 24 27.52 -23.87 5.86
CA ARG A 24 27.93 -24.78 4.78
C ARG A 24 27.90 -24.13 3.39
N GLY A 25 27.58 -22.84 3.31
CA GLY A 25 27.49 -22.09 2.05
C GLY A 25 26.36 -22.59 1.15
N MET A 26 25.32 -23.22 1.72
CA MET A 26 24.16 -23.65 0.93
C MET A 26 23.33 -22.44 0.51
N SER A 27 22.94 -22.38 -0.77
CA SER A 27 22.07 -21.30 -1.24
C SER A 27 20.70 -21.39 -0.57
N SER A 28 20.07 -20.25 -0.30
CA SER A 28 18.72 -20.19 0.28
C SER A 28 17.69 -20.93 -0.58
N ALA A 29 17.87 -20.90 -1.91
CA ALA A 29 17.05 -21.66 -2.85
C ALA A 29 17.21 -23.18 -2.66
N ASP A 30 18.44 -23.68 -2.49
CA ASP A 30 18.69 -25.12 -2.24
C ASP A 30 18.17 -25.58 -0.88
N VAL A 31 18.32 -24.73 0.16
CA VAL A 31 17.78 -25.02 1.50
C VAL A 31 16.27 -25.17 1.43
N LEU A 32 15.57 -24.24 0.77
CA LEU A 32 14.11 -24.35 0.60
C LEU A 32 13.71 -25.52 -0.29
N ALA A 33 14.40 -25.73 -1.41
CA ALA A 33 14.04 -26.77 -2.37
C ALA A 33 14.26 -28.19 -1.81
N ARG A 34 15.32 -28.40 -1.02
CA ARG A 34 15.78 -29.75 -0.65
C ARG A 34 16.14 -29.93 0.82
N GLY A 35 16.41 -28.85 1.54
CA GLY A 35 16.85 -28.85 2.94
C GLY A 35 15.69 -28.90 3.94
N LEU A 36 14.58 -28.22 3.64
CA LEU A 36 13.42 -28.11 4.53
C LEU A 36 12.38 -29.23 4.27
N PRO A 37 11.64 -29.67 5.30
CA PRO A 37 10.48 -30.54 5.11
C PRO A 37 9.38 -29.82 4.33
N ASP A 38 8.45 -30.58 3.74
CA ASP A 38 7.19 -30.07 3.15
C ASP A 38 6.21 -29.58 4.21
N SER A 39 6.68 -28.76 5.16
CA SER A 39 5.86 -28.12 6.18
C SER A 39 5.88 -26.61 5.97
N ALA A 40 4.69 -26.02 5.86
CA ALA A 40 4.55 -24.57 5.76
C ALA A 40 5.23 -23.87 6.94
N ARG A 41 5.19 -24.46 8.13
CA ARG A 41 5.85 -23.94 9.34
C ARG A 41 7.36 -23.73 9.15
N ALA A 42 8.08 -24.76 8.70
CA ALA A 42 9.55 -24.69 8.57
C ALA A 42 9.97 -23.73 7.45
N MET A 43 9.25 -23.75 6.31
CA MET A 43 9.53 -22.83 5.21
C MET A 43 9.28 -21.37 5.62
N GLN A 44 8.19 -21.09 6.32
CA GLN A 44 7.88 -19.75 6.84
C GLN A 44 8.90 -19.28 7.88
N ALA A 45 9.33 -20.16 8.79
CA ALA A 45 10.40 -19.86 9.75
C ALA A 45 11.73 -19.54 9.05
N PHE A 46 12.05 -20.23 7.96
CA PHE A 46 13.25 -19.96 7.18
C PHE A 46 13.18 -18.61 6.44
N ILE A 47 12.03 -18.21 5.88
CA ILE A 47 11.88 -16.85 5.35
C ILE A 47 12.11 -15.80 6.44
N ARG A 48 11.52 -15.98 7.62
CA ARG A 48 11.76 -15.06 8.77
C ARG A 48 13.24 -15.00 9.14
N TYR A 49 13.93 -16.13 9.11
CA TYR A 49 15.38 -16.19 9.36
C TYR A 49 16.18 -15.40 8.31
N LEU A 50 15.78 -15.45 7.03
CA LEU A 50 16.42 -14.74 5.92
C LEU A 50 16.11 -13.25 5.84
N MET A 51 15.12 -12.73 6.57
CA MET A 51 14.79 -11.30 6.58
C MET A 51 15.81 -10.49 7.41
N ARG A 52 17.05 -10.44 6.92
CA ARG A 52 18.18 -9.68 7.47
C ARG A 52 18.83 -8.85 6.37
N PRO A 53 19.35 -7.63 6.65
CA PRO A 53 19.89 -6.74 5.62
C PRO A 53 20.92 -7.38 4.69
N GLU A 54 21.75 -8.31 5.19
CA GLU A 54 22.76 -9.04 4.42
C GLU A 54 22.19 -10.06 3.41
N SER A 55 20.92 -10.44 3.57
CA SER A 55 20.24 -11.51 2.81
C SER A 55 19.21 -11.00 1.79
N CYS A 56 19.22 -9.70 1.48
CA CYS A 56 18.25 -9.07 0.58
C CYS A 56 18.18 -9.69 -0.83
N ALA A 57 19.28 -10.25 -1.34
CA ALA A 57 19.30 -10.92 -2.63
C ALA A 57 18.69 -12.33 -2.56
N ASP A 58 18.90 -13.02 -1.44
CA ASP A 58 18.56 -14.43 -1.25
C ASP A 58 17.10 -14.67 -0.84
N VAL A 59 16.47 -13.65 -0.23
CA VAL A 59 15.09 -13.78 0.26
C VAL A 59 14.06 -13.83 -0.88
N VAL A 60 14.36 -13.26 -2.06
CA VAL A 60 13.41 -13.24 -3.20
C VAL A 60 13.24 -14.63 -3.82
N PRO A 61 14.31 -15.36 -4.20
CA PRO A 61 14.17 -16.75 -4.65
C PRO A 61 13.48 -17.62 -3.60
N ALA A 62 13.80 -17.38 -2.32
CA ALA A 62 13.22 -18.09 -1.20
C ALA A 62 11.69 -17.88 -1.09
N TRP A 63 11.25 -16.64 -1.20
CA TRP A 63 9.84 -16.25 -1.23
C TRP A 63 9.07 -16.92 -2.37
N ASN A 64 9.63 -16.90 -3.58
CA ASN A 64 9.02 -17.54 -4.76
C ASN A 64 8.77 -19.04 -4.51
N VAL A 65 9.73 -19.74 -3.90
CA VAL A 65 9.58 -21.16 -3.56
C VAL A 65 8.51 -21.37 -2.49
N LEU A 66 8.47 -20.52 -1.47
CA LEU A 66 7.45 -20.60 -0.42
C LEU A 66 6.05 -20.45 -1.03
N VAL A 67 5.78 -19.38 -1.78
CA VAL A 67 4.45 -19.12 -2.37
C VAL A 67 4.03 -20.23 -3.34
N ALA A 68 4.97 -20.83 -4.08
CA ALA A 68 4.66 -21.89 -5.02
C ALA A 68 4.34 -23.25 -4.36
N ARG A 69 4.94 -23.54 -3.20
CA ARG A 69 4.82 -24.86 -2.53
C ARG A 69 3.89 -24.84 -1.33
N ALA A 70 3.68 -23.69 -0.74
CA ALA A 70 2.86 -23.48 0.44
C ALA A 70 2.17 -22.12 0.35
N ARG A 71 1.13 -21.93 1.16
CA ARG A 71 0.51 -20.61 1.32
C ARG A 71 1.15 -19.92 2.54
N PRO A 72 1.92 -18.83 2.38
CA PRO A 72 2.37 -18.05 3.53
C PRO A 72 1.16 -17.45 4.26
N ASP A 73 1.30 -17.26 5.58
CA ASP A 73 0.33 -16.48 6.33
C ASP A 73 0.41 -14.98 5.96
N GLN A 74 -0.67 -14.23 6.22
CA GLN A 74 -0.75 -12.82 5.86
C GLN A 74 0.30 -11.97 6.58
N GLN A 75 0.60 -12.29 7.83
CA GLN A 75 1.59 -11.53 8.61
C GLN A 75 2.98 -11.65 7.97
N LEU A 76 3.38 -12.86 7.58
CA LEU A 76 4.64 -13.09 6.89
C LEU A 76 4.70 -12.37 5.53
N ALA A 77 3.59 -12.30 4.80
CA ALA A 77 3.54 -11.55 3.55
C ALA A 77 3.72 -10.05 3.78
N ILE A 78 3.08 -9.47 4.79
CA ILE A 78 3.28 -8.07 5.19
C ILE A 78 4.73 -7.82 5.60
N ASP A 79 5.28 -8.69 6.47
CA ASP A 79 6.66 -8.57 6.96
C ASP A 79 7.66 -8.64 5.80
N TYR A 80 7.48 -9.59 4.86
CA TYR A 80 8.31 -9.73 3.67
C TYR A 80 8.28 -8.46 2.81
N VAL A 81 7.10 -7.94 2.50
CA VAL A 81 6.97 -6.76 1.62
C VAL A 81 7.59 -5.53 2.29
N ASN A 82 7.33 -5.32 3.58
CA ASN A 82 7.91 -4.21 4.35
C ASN A 82 9.44 -4.34 4.43
N PHE A 83 9.97 -5.54 4.70
CA PHE A 83 11.41 -5.81 4.68
C PHE A 83 12.04 -5.48 3.31
N MET A 84 11.42 -5.95 2.23
CA MET A 84 11.91 -5.72 0.87
C MET A 84 11.89 -4.25 0.46
N SER A 85 10.86 -3.49 0.85
CA SER A 85 10.76 -2.06 0.54
C SER A 85 11.67 -1.21 1.43
N GLU A 86 11.62 -1.41 2.75
CA GLU A 86 12.21 -0.49 3.72
C GLU A 86 13.69 -0.80 3.99
N GLN A 87 14.06 -2.07 4.14
CA GLN A 87 15.43 -2.49 4.46
C GLN A 87 16.25 -2.74 3.20
N CYS A 88 15.67 -3.44 2.21
CA CYS A 88 16.40 -3.78 0.99
C CYS A 88 16.31 -2.72 -0.12
N ARG A 89 15.41 -1.73 0.01
CA ARG A 89 15.13 -0.72 -1.04
C ARG A 89 14.76 -1.32 -2.40
N ARG A 90 14.19 -2.53 -2.42
CA ARG A 90 13.78 -3.27 -3.63
C ARG A 90 12.26 -3.22 -3.77
N ASN A 91 11.73 -2.03 -4.06
CA ASN A 91 10.29 -1.77 -4.14
C ASN A 91 9.60 -2.61 -5.22
N ASP A 92 10.29 -2.91 -6.31
CA ASP A 92 9.82 -3.76 -7.39
C ASP A 92 9.60 -5.21 -6.92
N ALA A 93 10.56 -5.76 -6.17
CA ALA A 93 10.46 -7.09 -5.59
C ALA A 93 9.42 -7.15 -4.47
N ALA A 94 9.29 -6.08 -3.68
CA ALA A 94 8.27 -5.93 -2.66
C ALA A 94 6.86 -5.99 -3.28
N ALA A 95 6.59 -5.17 -4.31
CA ALA A 95 5.28 -5.11 -4.95
C ALA A 95 4.93 -6.41 -5.67
N ARG A 96 5.87 -7.00 -6.41
CA ARG A 96 5.70 -8.32 -7.01
C ARG A 96 5.46 -9.42 -5.98
N GLY A 97 6.14 -9.36 -4.83
CA GLY A 97 5.94 -10.33 -3.75
C GLY A 97 4.55 -10.27 -3.14
N TRP A 98 4.00 -9.05 -2.99
CA TRP A 98 2.60 -8.88 -2.57
C TRP A 98 1.62 -9.41 -3.63
N ALA A 99 1.83 -9.10 -4.90
CA ALA A 99 1.01 -9.63 -5.99
C ALA A 99 1.03 -11.17 -6.06
N GLN A 100 2.20 -11.78 -5.85
CA GLN A 100 2.35 -13.23 -5.77
C GLN A 100 1.58 -13.83 -4.59
N TYR A 101 1.62 -13.19 -3.42
CA TYR A 101 0.85 -13.61 -2.25
C TYR A 101 -0.66 -13.56 -2.49
N LEU A 102 -1.15 -12.47 -3.08
CA LEU A 102 -2.56 -12.30 -3.40
C LEU A 102 -3.05 -13.33 -4.44
N GLY A 103 -2.20 -13.70 -5.41
CA GLY A 103 -2.54 -14.66 -6.45
C GLY A 103 -3.76 -14.17 -7.25
N SER A 104 -4.81 -14.99 -7.34
CA SER A 104 -6.05 -14.59 -8.04
C SER A 104 -6.80 -13.45 -7.34
N ALA A 105 -6.59 -13.23 -6.03
CA ALA A 105 -7.18 -12.12 -5.30
C ALA A 105 -6.49 -10.77 -5.59
N ALA A 106 -5.43 -10.77 -6.40
CA ALA A 106 -4.74 -9.53 -6.79
C ALA A 106 -5.62 -8.59 -7.62
N ASN A 107 -6.68 -9.10 -8.26
CA ASN A 107 -7.64 -8.31 -9.06
C ASN A 107 -6.96 -7.31 -10.01
N GLY A 108 -5.87 -7.74 -10.66
CA GLY A 108 -5.13 -6.90 -11.61
C GLY A 108 -4.00 -6.06 -11.00
N TYR A 109 -3.72 -6.16 -9.70
CA TYR A 109 -2.57 -5.49 -9.07
C TYR A 109 -1.25 -5.87 -9.76
N GLN A 110 -0.43 -4.86 -10.09
CA GLN A 110 0.80 -4.94 -10.89
C GLN A 110 0.61 -5.39 -12.35
N GLN A 111 -0.62 -5.42 -12.86
CA GLN A 111 -0.94 -5.79 -14.26
C GLN A 111 -1.80 -4.73 -14.96
N SER A 112 -2.94 -4.40 -14.36
CA SER A 112 -3.91 -3.41 -14.87
C SER A 112 -4.18 -2.28 -13.88
N ASP A 113 -3.85 -2.48 -12.60
CA ASP A 113 -3.93 -1.47 -11.55
C ASP A 113 -2.68 -1.55 -10.65
N TRP A 114 -2.29 -0.41 -10.11
CA TRP A 114 -1.12 -0.23 -9.25
C TRP A 114 -1.49 0.25 -7.85
N VAL A 115 -2.80 0.41 -7.58
CA VAL A 115 -3.36 0.72 -6.25
C VAL A 115 -3.76 -0.58 -5.55
N VAL A 116 -3.42 -0.71 -4.26
CA VAL A 116 -3.90 -1.81 -3.41
C VAL A 116 -5.21 -1.39 -2.75
N ASN A 117 -6.21 -2.25 -2.69
CA ASN A 117 -7.44 -2.02 -1.92
C ASN A 117 -8.08 -0.65 -2.25
N GLY A 118 -8.11 -0.26 -3.53
CA GLY A 118 -8.65 1.03 -3.98
C GLY A 118 -10.18 1.11 -3.95
N ASP A 119 -10.84 -0.04 -3.82
CA ASP A 119 -12.27 -0.20 -3.57
C ASP A 119 -12.62 -0.23 -2.06
N PHE A 120 -11.61 -0.24 -1.19
CA PHE A 120 -11.77 -0.23 0.28
C PHE A 120 -12.57 -1.42 0.84
N GLU A 121 -12.64 -2.54 0.10
CA GLU A 121 -13.34 -3.75 0.52
C GLU A 121 -12.53 -4.63 1.48
N SER A 122 -11.33 -4.20 1.87
CA SER A 122 -10.51 -4.83 2.91
C SER A 122 -10.11 -3.84 4.01
N ASP A 123 -9.90 -4.35 5.23
CA ASP A 123 -9.35 -3.53 6.30
C ASP A 123 -7.92 -3.08 5.97
N ALA A 124 -7.59 -1.84 6.33
CA ALA A 124 -6.24 -1.33 6.16
C ALA A 124 -5.24 -2.14 7.00
N SER A 125 -4.14 -2.54 6.38
CA SER A 125 -3.07 -3.32 6.99
C SER A 125 -1.80 -2.50 7.21
N PRO A 126 -0.84 -2.97 8.03
CA PRO A 126 0.48 -2.34 8.18
C PRO A 126 1.41 -2.45 6.95
N LEU A 127 0.91 -2.95 5.82
CA LEU A 127 1.66 -3.07 4.58
C LEU A 127 2.08 -1.67 4.07
N VAL A 128 3.33 -1.53 3.66
CA VAL A 128 3.90 -0.27 3.14
C VAL A 128 3.13 0.28 1.93
N PHE A 129 2.53 -0.60 1.13
CA PHE A 129 1.74 -0.26 -0.06
C PHE A 129 0.23 -0.19 0.18
N ASP A 130 -0.24 -0.33 1.41
CA ASP A 130 -1.67 -0.20 1.71
C ASP A 130 -2.02 1.23 2.13
N TRP A 131 -3.31 1.51 2.23
CA TRP A 131 -3.84 2.79 2.65
C TRP A 131 -3.50 3.08 4.10
N ARG A 132 -2.88 4.23 4.34
CA ARG A 132 -2.81 4.84 5.67
C ARG A 132 -4.03 5.72 5.83
N ILE A 133 -5.00 5.29 6.64
CA ILE A 133 -6.23 6.04 6.90
C ILE A 133 -6.08 6.73 8.26
N ARG A 134 -5.87 8.05 8.24
CA ARG A 134 -5.65 8.84 9.46
C ARG A 134 -6.44 10.13 9.45
N GLY A 135 -7.07 10.44 10.58
CA GLY A 135 -7.64 11.75 10.84
C GLY A 135 -6.58 12.81 11.15
N LEU A 136 -7.04 14.01 11.47
CA LEU A 136 -6.23 15.12 11.96
C LEU A 136 -6.85 15.64 13.25
N ASN A 137 -6.27 15.24 14.38
CA ASN A 137 -6.72 15.62 15.72
C ASN A 137 -8.25 15.47 15.90
N ARG A 138 -8.92 16.53 16.33
CA ARG A 138 -10.38 16.61 16.48
C ARG A 138 -11.07 17.29 15.30
N ASP A 139 -10.29 17.66 14.28
CA ASP A 139 -10.73 18.50 13.17
C ASP A 139 -11.11 17.65 11.95
N VAL A 140 -10.45 16.50 11.76
CA VAL A 140 -10.75 15.54 10.69
C VAL A 140 -10.78 14.12 11.23
N GLU A 141 -11.83 13.39 10.89
CA GLU A 141 -11.96 11.95 11.12
C GLU A 141 -11.87 11.24 9.76
N ALA A 142 -11.04 10.21 9.65
CA ALA A 142 -10.97 9.35 8.48
C ALA A 142 -11.15 7.89 8.90
N ALA A 143 -12.04 7.17 8.22
CA ALA A 143 -12.37 5.79 8.53
C ALA A 143 -13.00 5.10 7.31
N LEU A 144 -13.05 3.77 7.32
CA LEU A 144 -13.92 3.03 6.41
C LEU A 144 -15.38 3.23 6.83
N ASP A 145 -16.27 3.26 5.85
CA ASP A 145 -17.72 3.42 6.01
C ASP A 145 -18.44 2.30 5.24
N ASP A 146 -19.30 1.56 5.93
CA ASP A 146 -20.09 0.44 5.41
C ASP A 146 -21.54 0.85 5.06
N GLY A 147 -21.91 2.12 5.27
CA GLY A 147 -23.22 2.65 4.97
C GLY A 147 -23.34 3.30 3.59
N LEU A 148 -22.21 3.58 2.92
CA LEU A 148 -22.20 4.22 1.61
C LEU A 148 -20.99 3.79 0.78
N ALA A 149 -21.24 3.27 -0.41
CA ALA A 149 -20.22 2.86 -1.36
C ALA A 149 -20.62 3.24 -2.81
N ARG A 150 -19.62 3.32 -3.70
CA ARG A 150 -19.82 3.40 -5.15
C ARG A 150 -19.84 1.99 -5.74
N THR A 151 -18.94 1.14 -5.26
CA THR A 151 -18.78 -0.28 -5.58
C THR A 151 -18.71 -1.11 -4.32
N GLY A 152 -19.13 -2.38 -4.39
CA GLY A 152 -19.05 -3.25 -3.22
C GLY A 152 -19.94 -2.77 -2.08
N SER A 153 -19.36 -2.72 -0.87
CA SER A 153 -20.05 -2.47 0.38
C SER A 153 -19.41 -1.38 1.24
N ARG A 154 -18.20 -0.93 0.91
CA ARG A 154 -17.45 0.04 1.72
C ARG A 154 -16.91 1.20 0.90
N SER A 155 -16.59 2.29 1.58
CA SER A 155 -15.79 3.38 1.01
C SER A 155 -14.94 4.04 2.09
N LEU A 156 -13.96 4.85 1.69
CA LEU A 156 -13.22 5.71 2.59
C LEU A 156 -14.04 6.98 2.89
N ARG A 157 -14.40 7.19 4.16
CA ARG A 157 -15.06 8.41 4.64
C ARG A 157 -14.06 9.35 5.30
N ILE A 158 -14.14 10.63 4.95
CA ILE A 158 -13.43 11.74 5.60
C ILE A 158 -14.45 12.78 6.06
N ARG A 159 -14.51 13.03 7.37
CA ARG A 159 -15.44 13.98 7.99
C ARG A 159 -14.69 15.15 8.60
N PHE A 160 -15.07 16.37 8.20
CA PHE A 160 -14.54 17.60 8.75
C PHE A 160 -15.46 18.13 9.85
N ALA A 161 -14.87 18.52 10.97
CA ALA A 161 -15.62 18.88 12.17
C ALA A 161 -16.18 20.31 12.18
N GLY A 162 -15.84 21.17 11.20
CA GLY A 162 -16.28 22.56 11.19
C GLY A 162 -15.61 23.42 12.27
N ARG A 163 -14.37 23.07 12.68
CA ARG A 163 -13.65 23.76 13.76
C ARG A 163 -12.54 24.68 13.27
N LYS A 164 -11.99 24.38 12.09
CA LYS A 164 -10.81 25.05 11.51
C LYS A 164 -10.80 24.92 9.99
N ASN A 165 -10.20 25.90 9.32
CA ASN A 165 -9.73 25.81 7.94
C ASN A 165 -8.47 24.91 7.84
N VAL A 166 -8.61 23.58 7.81
CA VAL A 166 -7.49 22.62 7.94
C VAL A 166 -6.69 22.35 6.65
N ASP A 167 -5.36 22.30 6.73
CA ASP A 167 -4.56 21.60 5.73
C ASP A 167 -4.57 20.10 6.05
N TYR A 168 -5.15 19.28 5.17
CA TYR A 168 -5.29 17.84 5.38
C TYR A 168 -4.62 17.06 4.27
N SER A 169 -3.71 16.16 4.65
CA SER A 169 -2.99 15.24 3.75
C SER A 169 -2.62 13.91 4.43
N ALA A 170 -3.32 13.56 5.52
CA ALA A 170 -2.97 12.44 6.39
C ALA A 170 -3.43 11.07 5.90
N THR A 171 -4.34 11.03 4.91
CA THR A 171 -4.80 9.78 4.29
C THR A 171 -4.21 9.60 2.90
N GLY A 172 -3.64 8.43 2.65
CA GLY A 172 -3.09 8.09 1.35
C GLY A 172 -2.33 6.77 1.32
N GLN A 173 -1.96 6.37 0.12
CA GLN A 173 -1.24 5.14 -0.17
C GLN A 173 0.08 5.45 -0.90
N THR A 174 1.08 4.60 -0.71
CA THR A 174 2.29 4.59 -1.54
C THR A 174 2.21 3.42 -2.51
N ALA A 175 2.50 3.64 -3.78
CA ALA A 175 2.50 2.60 -4.82
C ALA A 175 3.88 2.51 -5.48
N TYR A 176 4.30 1.30 -5.83
CA TYR A 176 5.43 1.08 -6.73
C TYR A 176 4.93 1.11 -8.17
N LEU A 177 5.49 1.99 -9.00
CA LEU A 177 5.17 2.11 -10.41
C LEU A 177 6.45 2.01 -11.27
N PRO A 178 6.46 1.16 -12.30
CA PRO A 178 7.44 1.26 -13.37
C PRO A 178 7.37 2.63 -14.09
N PRO A 179 8.46 3.08 -14.73
CA PRO A 179 8.43 4.29 -15.57
C PRO A 179 7.39 4.14 -16.70
N GLY A 180 6.62 5.20 -16.96
CA GLY A 180 5.55 5.15 -17.97
C GLY A 180 4.47 6.21 -17.80
N ALA A 181 3.46 6.14 -18.67
CA ALA A 181 2.26 6.97 -18.59
C ALA A 181 1.12 6.19 -17.93
N TYR A 182 0.44 6.84 -17.00
CA TYR A 182 -0.64 6.27 -16.20
C TYR A 182 -1.82 7.24 -16.12
N ARG A 183 -3.02 6.67 -15.96
CA ARG A 183 -4.25 7.41 -15.63
C ARG A 183 -4.59 7.12 -14.18
N PHE A 184 -4.56 8.17 -13.37
CA PHE A 184 -5.19 8.16 -12.05
C PHE A 184 -6.69 8.35 -12.21
N GLU A 185 -7.48 7.59 -11.46
CA GLU A 185 -8.93 7.75 -11.35
C GLU A 185 -9.39 7.49 -9.92
N ALA A 186 -10.37 8.26 -9.46
CA ALA A 186 -11.11 7.99 -8.23
C ALA A 186 -12.54 8.53 -8.34
N PHE A 187 -13.44 8.02 -7.53
CA PHE A 187 -14.79 8.56 -7.39
C PHE A 187 -14.94 9.21 -6.03
N VAL A 188 -15.42 10.45 -6.01
CA VAL A 188 -15.60 11.23 -4.79
C VAL A 188 -17.06 11.69 -4.71
N ARG A 189 -17.68 11.45 -3.56
CA ARG A 189 -18.98 12.02 -3.21
C ARG A 189 -18.80 12.99 -2.06
N THR A 190 -19.47 14.13 -2.08
CA THR A 190 -19.41 15.12 -1.00
C THR A 190 -20.78 15.46 -0.46
N ARG A 191 -20.84 15.79 0.83
CA ARG A 191 -22.03 16.36 1.48
C ARG A 191 -21.60 17.54 2.34
N ALA A 192 -22.18 18.70 2.04
CA ALA A 192 -22.03 19.93 2.80
C ALA A 192 -20.57 20.33 3.09
N ILE A 193 -19.66 20.15 2.13
CA ILE A 193 -18.31 20.74 2.22
C ILE A 193 -18.45 22.26 2.07
N THR A 194 -18.19 22.99 3.14
CA THR A 194 -18.58 24.41 3.29
C THR A 194 -17.62 25.42 2.66
N THR A 195 -16.41 25.01 2.27
CA THR A 195 -15.39 25.90 1.73
C THR A 195 -15.28 25.84 0.22
N SER A 196 -14.71 26.89 -0.39
CA SER A 196 -14.36 26.91 -1.83
C SER A 196 -13.29 25.87 -2.19
N GLU A 197 -12.45 25.50 -1.22
CA GLU A 197 -11.52 24.38 -1.31
C GLU A 197 -12.19 23.08 -0.84
N GLY A 198 -12.27 22.10 -1.74
CA GLY A 198 -12.82 20.77 -1.53
C GLY A 198 -11.75 19.69 -1.40
N ILE A 199 -12.16 18.45 -1.67
CA ILE A 199 -11.27 17.29 -1.68
C ILE A 199 -10.68 17.10 -3.06
N ARG A 200 -9.36 16.89 -3.11
CA ARG A 200 -8.62 16.51 -4.32
C ARG A 200 -7.59 15.43 -4.00
N PHE A 201 -6.89 14.94 -5.01
CA PHE A 201 -5.76 14.06 -4.84
C PHE A 201 -4.47 14.74 -5.25
N ARG A 202 -3.38 14.42 -4.54
CA ARG A 202 -2.01 14.73 -4.94
C ARG A 202 -1.28 13.42 -5.21
N ILE A 203 -0.75 13.30 -6.42
CA ILE A 203 0.04 12.16 -6.89
C ILE A 203 1.46 12.65 -7.11
N PHE A 204 2.40 12.23 -6.27
CA PHE A 204 3.75 12.80 -6.27
C PHE A 204 4.84 11.80 -5.95
N ASP A 205 6.08 12.09 -6.35
CA ASP A 205 7.27 11.36 -5.92
C ASP A 205 7.60 11.73 -4.47
N PRO A 206 7.55 10.79 -3.50
CA PRO A 206 7.78 11.08 -2.10
C PRO A 206 9.24 11.42 -1.75
N ASP A 207 10.20 10.99 -2.58
CA ASP A 207 11.62 11.24 -2.36
C ASP A 207 12.05 12.57 -3.02
N ALA A 208 11.42 12.94 -4.14
CA ALA A 208 11.72 14.16 -4.86
C ALA A 208 10.48 14.72 -5.61
N PRO A 209 9.60 15.52 -4.94
CA PRO A 209 8.37 16.04 -5.55
C PRO A 209 8.57 16.84 -6.85
N ARG A 210 9.78 17.40 -7.08
CA ARG A 210 10.09 18.08 -8.35
C ARG A 210 10.09 17.15 -9.57
N ARG A 211 10.20 15.84 -9.38
CA ARG A 211 10.17 14.83 -10.46
C ARG A 211 8.75 14.52 -10.91
N LEU A 212 7.83 14.49 -9.95
CA LEU A 212 6.42 14.20 -10.18
C LEU A 212 5.61 14.85 -9.06
N ASP A 213 4.69 15.73 -9.43
CA ASP A 213 3.71 16.35 -8.53
C ASP A 213 2.49 16.78 -9.33
N VAL A 214 1.41 16.00 -9.21
CA VAL A 214 0.16 16.20 -9.95
C VAL A 214 -0.97 16.39 -8.95
N LEU A 215 -1.76 17.44 -9.13
CA LEU A 215 -3.00 17.68 -8.40
C LEU A 215 -4.18 17.41 -9.34
N THR A 216 -5.20 16.72 -8.82
CA THR A 216 -6.48 16.58 -9.52
C THR A 216 -7.33 17.83 -9.33
N ASP A 217 -8.41 17.89 -10.11
CA ASP A 217 -9.57 18.73 -9.78
C ASP A 217 -10.13 18.37 -8.40
N GLN A 218 -10.86 19.32 -7.82
CA GLN A 218 -11.45 19.19 -6.51
C GLN A 218 -12.96 18.94 -6.56
N VAL A 219 -13.48 18.25 -5.55
CA VAL A 219 -14.91 18.07 -5.32
C VAL A 219 -15.28 18.73 -3.99
N GLY A 220 -16.14 19.74 -4.05
CA GLY A 220 -16.64 20.51 -2.90
C GLY A 220 -18.16 20.43 -2.75
N GLY A 221 -18.73 21.28 -1.91
CA GLY A 221 -20.19 21.40 -1.73
C GLY A 221 -20.90 20.07 -1.41
N THR A 222 -22.04 19.86 -2.06
CA THR A 222 -22.77 18.59 -2.05
C THR A 222 -22.85 18.06 -3.47
N SER A 223 -22.40 16.84 -3.68
CA SER A 223 -22.35 16.20 -5.00
C SER A 223 -22.67 14.71 -4.90
N GLY A 224 -23.10 14.12 -6.02
CA GLY A 224 -23.11 12.67 -6.18
C GLY A 224 -21.69 12.12 -6.35
N TRP A 225 -21.58 10.82 -6.64
CA TRP A 225 -20.30 10.23 -7.02
C TRP A 225 -19.79 10.91 -8.30
N THR A 226 -18.70 11.66 -8.15
CA THR A 226 -18.05 12.44 -9.19
C THR A 226 -16.72 11.79 -9.49
N ARG A 227 -16.50 11.44 -10.76
CA ARG A 227 -15.22 10.91 -11.22
C ARG A 227 -14.20 12.04 -11.30
N ILE A 228 -13.04 11.84 -10.69
CA ILE A 228 -11.86 12.69 -10.85
C ILE A 228 -10.76 11.87 -11.50
N GLU A 229 -10.00 12.51 -12.38
CA GLU A 229 -8.93 11.85 -13.12
C GLU A 229 -7.73 12.77 -13.31
N ALA A 230 -6.55 12.17 -13.50
CA ALA A 230 -5.35 12.89 -13.88
C ALA A 230 -4.40 12.00 -14.68
N MET A 231 -3.65 12.62 -15.59
CA MET A 231 -2.55 11.98 -16.29
C MET A 231 -1.28 12.06 -15.44
N VAL A 232 -0.63 10.92 -15.22
CA VAL A 232 0.56 10.79 -14.38
C VAL A 232 1.69 10.23 -15.25
N ARG A 233 2.80 10.98 -15.38
CA ARG A 233 3.99 10.53 -16.10
C ARG A 233 5.08 10.19 -15.09
N VAL A 234 5.38 8.92 -14.92
CA VAL A 234 6.39 8.43 -13.98
C VAL A 234 7.74 8.38 -14.70
N PRO A 235 8.73 9.21 -14.31
CA PRO A 235 10.06 9.20 -14.91
C PRO A 235 10.88 8.00 -14.40
N HIS A 236 12.03 7.73 -15.05
CA HIS A 236 12.88 6.58 -14.71
C HIS A 236 13.45 6.64 -13.29
N GLU A 237 13.59 7.84 -12.74
CA GLU A 237 14.16 8.11 -11.43
C GLU A 237 13.14 7.98 -10.29
N THR A 238 11.85 7.84 -10.60
CA THR A 238 10.77 7.69 -9.62
C THR A 238 10.45 6.22 -9.43
N ALA A 239 10.81 5.68 -8.26
CA ALA A 239 10.54 4.28 -7.91
C ALA A 239 9.21 4.11 -7.14
N LEU A 240 8.77 5.14 -6.44
CA LEU A 240 7.56 5.15 -5.63
C LEU A 240 6.74 6.38 -5.96
N VAL A 241 5.42 6.23 -5.91
CA VAL A 241 4.47 7.33 -6.05
C VAL A 241 3.58 7.34 -4.83
N ARG A 242 3.38 8.52 -4.24
CA ARG A 242 2.45 8.75 -3.14
C ARG A 242 1.15 9.33 -3.69
N ILE A 243 0.04 8.67 -3.38
CA ILE A 243 -1.32 9.11 -3.66
C ILE A 243 -1.91 9.58 -2.34
N ASN A 244 -2.05 10.88 -2.16
CA ASN A 244 -2.66 11.47 -0.98
C ASN A 244 -4.02 12.06 -1.30
N VAL A 245 -4.99 11.83 -0.42
CA VAL A 245 -6.19 12.66 -0.36
C VAL A 245 -5.79 13.98 0.28
N VAL A 246 -6.03 15.09 -0.42
CA VAL A 246 -5.62 16.42 0.02
C VAL A 246 -6.81 17.35 0.11
N ARG A 247 -6.84 18.16 1.16
CA ARG A 247 -7.65 19.37 1.25
C ARG A 247 -6.74 20.52 1.62
N LEU A 248 -6.66 21.52 0.75
CA LEU A 248 -5.87 22.72 0.99
C LEU A 248 -6.69 23.76 1.78
N PRO A 249 -6.05 24.60 2.61
CA PRO A 249 -6.70 25.76 3.22
C PRO A 249 -7.33 26.66 2.16
N ALA A 250 -8.59 27.05 2.38
CA ALA A 250 -9.20 28.10 1.58
C ALA A 250 -8.43 29.41 1.79
N HIS A 251 -8.13 30.12 0.70
CA HIS A 251 -7.49 31.42 0.76
C HIS A 251 -8.40 32.45 1.42
N VAL A 252 -7.78 33.25 2.27
CA VAL A 252 -8.39 34.39 2.96
C VAL A 252 -7.95 35.66 2.25
N ALA A 253 -8.89 36.51 1.84
CA ALA A 253 -8.56 37.92 1.59
C ALA A 253 -8.41 38.62 2.95
N ASP A 254 -7.52 39.61 3.06
CA ASP A 254 -6.92 40.14 4.30
C ASP A 254 -7.87 40.46 5.49
N ASP A 255 -9.19 40.55 5.29
CA ASP A 255 -10.18 40.89 6.31
C ASP A 255 -11.25 39.79 6.60
N ASP A 256 -11.17 38.61 5.98
CA ASP A 256 -12.17 37.54 6.14
C ASP A 256 -11.67 36.39 7.03
N ILE A 257 -12.55 35.72 7.77
CA ILE A 257 -12.16 34.47 8.43
C ILE A 257 -12.38 33.38 7.37
N ALA A 258 -11.33 32.67 6.93
CA ALA A 258 -11.54 31.48 6.10
C ALA A 258 -12.53 30.58 6.83
N GLY A 259 -13.69 30.37 6.23
CA GLY A 259 -14.74 29.57 6.83
C GLY A 259 -14.19 28.21 7.26
N ASP A 260 -14.57 27.79 8.46
CA ASP A 260 -14.20 26.47 8.94
C ASP A 260 -14.81 25.40 8.02
N ILE A 261 -13.98 24.43 7.61
CA ILE A 261 -14.48 23.34 6.78
C ILE A 261 -15.25 22.35 7.64
N SER A 262 -16.49 22.13 7.24
CA SER A 262 -17.35 21.07 7.76
C SER A 262 -17.81 20.18 6.59
N GLY A 263 -18.55 19.13 6.90
CA GLY A 263 -19.11 18.22 5.91
C GLY A 263 -18.35 16.90 5.84
N THR A 264 -18.68 16.11 4.83
CA THR A 264 -18.16 14.75 4.67
C THR A 264 -17.89 14.44 3.21
N ALA A 265 -16.80 13.75 2.96
CA ALA A 265 -16.46 13.18 1.67
C ALA A 265 -16.36 11.67 1.79
N TRP A 266 -16.80 10.97 0.74
CA TRP A 266 -16.62 9.54 0.54
C TRP A 266 -15.82 9.33 -0.73
N ILE A 267 -14.88 8.38 -0.69
CA ILE A 267 -13.93 8.07 -1.76
C ILE A 267 -13.99 6.57 -2.01
N ASP A 268 -14.09 6.20 -3.27
CA ASP A 268 -14.16 4.80 -3.69
C ASP A 268 -13.60 4.64 -5.12
N SER A 269 -13.30 3.39 -5.50
CA SER A 269 -12.80 2.98 -6.81
C SER A 269 -11.57 3.77 -7.24
N VAL A 270 -10.59 3.90 -6.33
CA VAL A 270 -9.30 4.53 -6.62
C VAL A 270 -8.45 3.57 -7.44
N SER A 271 -7.94 4.02 -8.58
CA SER A 271 -7.09 3.21 -9.46
C SER A 271 -6.00 4.06 -10.12
N LEU A 272 -4.94 3.38 -10.53
CA LEU A 272 -3.85 3.96 -11.30
C LEU A 272 -3.45 2.97 -12.37
N SER A 273 -3.97 3.12 -13.59
CA SER A 273 -3.78 2.17 -14.69
C SER A 273 -2.81 2.70 -15.74
N SER A 274 -2.02 1.81 -16.34
CA SER A 274 -1.14 2.16 -17.46
C SER A 274 -1.97 2.62 -18.67
N ILE A 275 -1.43 3.59 -19.40
CA ILE A 275 -1.96 4.06 -20.68
C ILE A 275 -0.98 3.56 -21.74
N GLU A 276 -1.42 2.61 -22.55
CA GLU A 276 -0.67 2.15 -23.73
C GLU A 276 -0.40 3.28 -24.73
#